data_AF-A0A8J3JB51-F1
#
_entry.id   AF-A0A8J3JB51-F1
#
_cell.length_a   1.000
_cell.length_b   1.000
_cell.length_c   1.000
_cell.angle_alpha   90.00
_cell.angle_beta   90.00
_cell.angle_gamma   90.00
#
_symmetry.space_group_name_H-M   'P 1'
#
loop_
_entity.id
_entity.type
_entity.pdbx_description
1 polymer ?
#
loop_
_entity_poly.entity_id
_entity_poly.type
_entity_poly.pdbx_seq_one_letter_code
_entity_poly.pdbx_strand_id
1 'polypeptide(L)'
;MVRVRSRPLAACGGAALVLVDVEPAAERSITVAADFITVPPGLTADYAAELADDAYVAELTEAAIEGVLDALIKYEYRTGPLKVVLVQHHLHPVDTGYATVRGAAARAVRQAIELLPHRMVAEWVTFTPDGPVVRLTNPVRAQGRYGGRDTQVTIEVAPAPQCTVVMGAGFAASAANRLYPADVLARAEQVALAAAHLAVERHEDRVGPLHLTLLGHRPGDFSADSAGAEYEIALDAGVRMAVEQLEFALSRGAGHEDQSARSSSTQG
;
A
#
# COMPACT_ATOMS: atom_id res chain seq x y z
N MET A 1 6.71 -9.74 17.39
CA MET A 1 5.83 -8.60 17.71
C MET A 1 6.65 -7.32 17.73
N VAL A 2 6.17 -6.27 17.07
CA VAL A 2 6.75 -4.92 17.05
C VAL A 2 5.69 -3.97 17.59
N ARG A 3 6.05 -3.15 18.57
CA ARG A 3 5.19 -2.11 19.13
C ARG A 3 5.62 -0.74 18.61
N VAL A 4 4.69 0.00 17.99
CA VAL A 4 5.00 1.30 17.38
C VAL A 4 3.96 2.34 17.77
N ARG A 5 4.44 3.51 18.21
CA ARG A 5 3.65 4.73 18.36
C ARG A 5 3.87 5.62 17.16
N SER A 6 2.79 6.10 16.53
CA SER A 6 2.89 7.07 15.44
C SER A 6 3.65 8.32 15.91
N ARG A 7 4.47 8.90 15.03
CA ARG A 7 5.11 10.20 15.29
C ARG A 7 4.16 11.34 14.88
N PRO A 8 4.13 12.48 15.61
CA PRO A 8 3.47 13.70 15.18
C PRO A 8 3.90 14.15 13.78
N LEU A 9 2.99 14.76 13.01
CA LEU A 9 3.40 15.56 11.85
C LEU A 9 3.94 16.88 12.38
N ALA A 10 5.14 17.27 11.94
CA ALA A 10 5.80 18.49 12.37
C ALA A 10 5.16 19.78 11.80
N ALA A 11 4.16 19.67 10.93
CA ALA A 11 3.51 20.81 10.27
C ALA A 11 1.98 20.64 10.30
N CYS A 12 1.34 21.50 11.09
CA CYS A 12 -0.11 21.75 11.15
C CYS A 12 -0.99 20.71 11.89
N GLY A 13 -1.54 21.13 13.04
CA GLY A 13 -2.68 20.48 13.73
C GLY A 13 -2.26 19.41 14.75
N GLY A 14 -3.00 19.30 15.86
CA GLY A 14 -2.73 18.36 16.95
C GLY A 14 -2.47 16.94 16.44
N ALA A 15 -1.38 16.33 16.90
CA ALA A 15 -1.02 15.00 16.43
C ALA A 15 -1.80 13.94 17.20
N ALA A 16 -2.82 13.36 16.57
CA ALA A 16 -3.34 12.08 17.00
C ALA A 16 -2.16 11.08 17.10
N LEU A 17 -1.98 10.50 18.29
CA LEU A 17 -0.98 9.48 18.54
C LEU A 17 -1.69 8.15 18.66
N VAL A 18 -1.30 7.19 17.84
CA VAL A 18 -1.85 5.82 17.86
C VAL A 18 -0.69 4.86 18.11
N LEU A 19 -0.86 4.01 19.11
CA LEU A 19 0.01 2.90 19.47
C LEU A 19 -0.59 1.62 18.92
N VAL A 20 0.22 0.85 18.21
CA VAL A 20 -0.15 -0.45 17.67
C VAL A 20 0.86 -1.51 18.06
N ASP A 21 0.39 -2.75 18.22
CA ASP A 21 1.22 -3.94 18.16
C ASP A 21 0.98 -4.65 16.84
N VAL A 22 2.07 -5.02 16.17
CA VAL A 22 2.02 -5.73 14.89
C VAL A 22 2.89 -6.97 14.96
N GLU A 23 2.35 -8.11 14.54
CA GLU A 23 3.10 -9.34 14.43
C GLU A 23 2.71 -10.16 13.20
N PRO A 24 3.65 -10.93 12.61
CA PRO A 24 3.32 -11.91 11.58
C PRO A 24 2.28 -12.92 12.08
N ALA A 25 1.32 -13.26 11.23
CA ALA A 25 0.25 -14.19 11.52
C ALA A 25 -0.01 -15.12 10.32
N ALA A 26 -0.79 -16.19 10.55
CA ALA A 26 -1.27 -17.05 9.48
C ALA A 26 -2.37 -16.37 8.65
N GLU A 27 -3.20 -15.55 9.31
CA GLU A 27 -4.29 -14.80 8.71
C GLU A 27 -4.29 -13.36 9.22
N ARG A 28 -4.75 -12.44 8.37
CA ARG A 28 -4.87 -11.03 8.74
C ARG A 28 -5.94 -10.88 9.83
N SER A 29 -5.62 -10.15 10.89
CA SER A 29 -6.59 -9.78 11.92
C SER A 29 -6.33 -8.39 12.48
N ILE A 30 -7.41 -7.69 12.83
CA ILE A 30 -7.37 -6.39 13.49
C ILE A 30 -8.16 -6.53 14.79
N THR A 31 -7.56 -6.17 15.91
CA THR A 31 -8.19 -6.17 17.23
C THR A 31 -8.04 -4.80 17.86
N VAL A 32 -9.08 -4.36 18.57
CA VAL A 32 -9.07 -3.09 19.31
C VAL A 32 -9.01 -3.41 20.80
N ALA A 33 -8.05 -2.82 21.51
CA ALA A 33 -8.00 -2.91 22.97
C ALA A 33 -9.23 -2.24 23.60
N ALA A 34 -9.73 -2.78 24.71
CA ALA A 34 -10.92 -2.25 25.38
C ALA A 34 -10.75 -0.78 25.81
N ASP A 35 -9.52 -0.39 26.14
CA ASP A 35 -9.08 0.93 26.52
C ASP A 35 -8.31 1.63 25.38
N PHE A 36 -8.66 1.35 24.12
CA PHE A 36 -7.99 1.96 22.98
C PHE A 36 -8.03 3.49 23.05
N ILE A 37 -9.19 4.10 23.32
CA ILE A 37 -9.28 5.56 23.46
C ILE A 37 -9.11 5.95 24.93
N THR A 38 -8.08 6.74 25.21
CA THR A 38 -7.74 7.23 26.54
C THR A 38 -7.52 8.73 26.54
N VAL A 39 -7.61 9.34 27.73
CA VAL A 39 -7.29 10.76 27.94
C VAL A 39 -6.02 10.87 28.78
N PRO A 40 -5.10 11.79 28.45
CA PRO A 40 -3.93 12.04 29.28
C PRO A 40 -4.31 12.34 30.75
N PRO A 41 -3.53 11.83 31.72
CA PRO A 41 -3.76 12.15 33.12
C PRO A 41 -3.77 13.67 33.34
N GLY A 42 -4.79 14.18 34.04
CA GLY A 42 -4.96 15.61 34.32
C GLY A 42 -5.85 16.37 33.34
N LEU A 43 -6.27 15.75 32.22
CA LEU A 43 -7.24 16.33 31.27
C LEU A 43 -8.59 15.62 31.29
N THR A 44 -8.78 14.60 32.14
CA THR A 44 -10.00 13.76 32.15
C THR A 44 -11.29 14.56 32.33
N ALA A 45 -11.26 15.65 33.12
CA ALA A 45 -12.43 16.51 33.32
C ALA A 45 -12.82 17.27 32.05
N ASP A 46 -11.83 17.64 31.23
CA ASP A 46 -12.02 18.42 30.00
C ASP A 46 -12.56 17.56 28.85
N TYR A 47 -12.45 16.23 28.95
CA TYR A 47 -12.88 15.25 27.93
C TYR A 47 -13.98 14.30 28.39
N ALA A 48 -14.53 14.53 29.59
CA ALA A 48 -15.49 13.59 30.17
C ALA A 48 -16.76 13.45 29.33
N ALA A 49 -17.16 14.52 28.63
CA ALA A 49 -18.32 14.51 27.76
C ALA A 49 -18.05 13.74 26.46
N GLU A 50 -16.89 13.96 25.82
CA GLU A 50 -16.47 13.28 24.59
C GLU A 50 -16.23 11.78 24.83
N LEU A 51 -15.63 11.40 25.97
CA LEU A 51 -15.44 9.99 26.33
C LEU A 51 -16.75 9.29 26.69
N ALA A 52 -17.76 10.03 27.15
CA ALA A 52 -19.09 9.49 27.43
C ALA A 52 -19.97 9.40 26.17
N ASP A 53 -19.52 10.00 25.06
CA ASP A 53 -20.19 9.90 23.76
C ASP A 53 -19.72 8.64 23.02
N ASP A 54 -20.47 7.56 23.19
CA ASP A 54 -20.22 6.28 22.50
C ASP A 54 -20.16 6.43 20.98
N ALA A 55 -20.90 7.37 20.37
CA ALA A 55 -20.90 7.57 18.92
C ALA A 55 -19.60 8.21 18.45
N TYR A 56 -19.09 9.19 19.20
CA TYR A 56 -17.79 9.81 18.92
C TYR A 56 -16.64 8.82 19.10
N VAL A 57 -16.64 8.04 20.19
CA VAL A 57 -15.65 6.99 20.44
C VAL A 57 -15.68 5.92 19.35
N ALA A 58 -16.87 5.51 18.90
CA ALA A 58 -17.03 4.57 17.80
C ALA A 58 -16.48 5.14 16.47
N GLU A 59 -16.79 6.39 16.14
CA GLU A 59 -16.30 7.07 14.94
C GLU A 59 -14.76 7.10 14.90
N LEU A 60 -14.11 7.48 15.99
CA LEU A 60 -12.64 7.49 16.07
C LEU A 60 -12.03 6.09 15.97
N THR A 61 -12.69 5.10 16.57
CA THR A 61 -12.26 3.70 16.50
C THR A 61 -12.37 3.16 15.07
N GLU A 62 -13.47 3.45 14.38
CA GLU A 62 -13.66 3.11 12.96
C GLU A 62 -12.58 3.77 12.10
N ALA A 63 -12.31 5.05 12.32
CA ALA A 63 -11.24 5.76 11.63
C ALA A 63 -9.87 5.08 11.79
N ALA A 64 -9.54 4.63 13.01
CA ALA A 64 -8.30 3.91 13.28
C ALA A 64 -8.23 2.58 12.52
N ILE A 65 -9.33 1.81 12.52
CA ILE A 65 -9.44 0.55 11.77
C ILE A 65 -9.27 0.80 10.27
N GLU A 66 -9.91 1.84 9.72
CA GLU A 66 -9.71 2.22 8.32
C GLU A 66 -8.25 2.55 8.01
N GLY A 67 -7.57 3.28 8.90
CA GLY A 67 -6.17 3.60 8.75
C GLY A 67 -5.28 2.34 8.75
N VAL A 68 -5.56 1.39 9.64
CA VAL A 68 -4.88 0.09 9.66
C VAL A 68 -5.11 -0.65 8.34
N LEU A 69 -6.36 -0.74 7.88
CA LEU A 69 -6.71 -1.42 6.62
C LEU A 69 -6.00 -0.79 5.42
N ASP A 70 -5.98 0.54 5.33
CA ASP A 70 -5.28 1.27 4.26
C ASP A 70 -3.79 0.94 4.24
N ALA A 71 -3.14 0.86 5.41
CA ALA A 71 -1.74 0.51 5.51
C ALA A 71 -1.48 -0.96 5.16
N LEU A 72 -2.31 -1.89 5.64
CA LEU A 72 -2.18 -3.31 5.33
C LEU A 72 -2.35 -3.58 3.83
N ILE A 73 -3.36 -2.97 3.20
CA ILE A 73 -3.55 -3.04 1.74
C ILE A 73 -2.29 -2.61 0.98
N LYS A 74 -1.62 -1.54 1.44
CA LYS A 74 -0.47 -0.94 0.74
C LYS A 74 0.88 -1.58 1.04
N TYR A 75 1.03 -2.26 2.17
CA TYR A 75 2.35 -2.64 2.71
C TYR A 75 2.44 -4.09 3.23
N GLU A 76 1.33 -4.77 3.53
CA GLU A 76 1.35 -6.13 4.11
C GLU A 76 2.03 -7.15 3.20
N TYR A 77 2.00 -6.92 1.88
CA TYR A 77 2.70 -7.76 0.90
C TYR A 77 4.20 -7.95 1.22
N ARG A 78 4.83 -7.00 1.93
CA ARG A 78 6.24 -7.11 2.34
C ARG A 78 6.49 -8.14 3.43
N THR A 79 5.49 -8.48 4.22
CA THR A 79 5.67 -9.29 5.44
C THR A 79 4.84 -10.56 5.45
N GLY A 80 3.83 -10.64 4.57
CA GLY A 80 2.74 -11.61 4.69
C GLY A 80 1.70 -11.15 5.71
N PRO A 81 0.66 -11.97 5.97
CA PRO A 81 -0.47 -11.59 6.82
C PRO A 81 -0.04 -11.12 8.21
N LEU A 82 -0.67 -10.05 8.69
CA LEU A 82 -0.37 -9.45 9.98
C LEU A 82 -1.56 -9.50 10.93
N LYS A 83 -1.25 -9.75 12.19
CA LYS A 83 -2.13 -9.43 13.31
C LYS A 83 -1.76 -8.04 13.83
N VAL A 84 -2.74 -7.15 13.82
CA VAL A 84 -2.61 -5.77 14.30
C VAL A 84 -3.52 -5.58 15.51
N VAL A 85 -2.96 -5.10 16.62
CA VAL A 85 -3.72 -4.68 17.79
C VAL A 85 -3.63 -3.16 17.90
N LEU A 86 -4.76 -2.47 17.81
CA LEU A 86 -4.91 -1.07 18.18
C LEU A 86 -4.85 -0.98 19.70
N VAL A 87 -3.69 -0.58 20.23
CA VAL A 87 -3.40 -0.64 21.68
C VAL A 87 -3.90 0.62 22.38
N GLN A 88 -3.56 1.79 21.85
CA GLN A 88 -3.88 3.04 22.52
C GLN A 88 -3.92 4.22 21.55
N HIS A 89 -4.82 5.14 21.81
CA HIS A 89 -4.93 6.47 21.23
C HIS A 89 -5.21 7.46 22.37
N HIS A 90 -4.49 8.57 22.38
CA HIS A 90 -4.74 9.64 23.34
C HIS A 90 -5.49 10.78 22.65
N LEU A 91 -6.67 11.12 23.19
CA LEU A 91 -7.38 12.33 22.80
C LEU A 91 -6.51 13.55 23.13
N HIS A 92 -6.33 14.45 22.16
CA HIS A 92 -5.50 15.64 22.30
C HIS A 92 -6.29 16.94 22.10
N PRO A 93 -6.08 17.98 22.93
CA PRO A 93 -6.82 19.26 22.91
C PRO A 93 -6.73 20.16 21.71
N VAL A 94 -5.96 19.77 20.70
CA VAL A 94 -5.69 20.68 19.58
C VAL A 94 -6.19 20.13 18.25
N ASP A 95 -6.44 18.82 18.15
CA ASP A 95 -7.25 18.23 17.09
C ASP A 95 -7.31 16.71 17.30
N THR A 96 -8.50 16.15 17.48
CA THR A 96 -8.71 14.70 17.36
C THR A 96 -9.98 14.48 16.57
N GLY A 97 -9.82 14.47 15.26
CA GLY A 97 -10.88 14.16 14.32
C GLY A 97 -10.59 12.86 13.57
N TYR A 98 -11.64 12.31 12.96
CA TYR A 98 -11.60 11.11 12.11
C TYR A 98 -10.35 11.01 11.24
N ALA A 99 -10.07 12.03 10.42
CA ALA A 99 -8.96 12.02 9.47
C ALA A 99 -7.58 11.93 10.15
N THR A 100 -7.42 12.56 11.31
CA THR A 100 -6.16 12.56 12.06
C THR A 100 -5.87 11.19 12.68
N VAL A 101 -6.88 10.54 13.26
CA VAL A 101 -6.76 9.20 13.85
C VAL A 101 -6.50 8.16 12.77
N ARG A 102 -7.24 8.21 11.64
CA ARG A 102 -6.99 7.36 10.47
C ARG A 102 -5.56 7.49 9.97
N GLY A 103 -5.06 8.72 9.79
CA GLY A 103 -3.69 8.97 9.33
C GLY A 103 -2.63 8.49 10.33
N ALA A 104 -2.87 8.65 11.64
CA ALA A 104 -1.97 8.20 12.69
C ALA A 104 -1.87 6.67 12.76
N ALA A 105 -3.01 5.96 12.71
CA ALA A 105 -3.05 4.50 12.70
C ALA A 105 -2.34 3.92 11.47
N ALA A 106 -2.63 4.46 10.27
CA ALA A 106 -1.96 4.05 9.04
C ALA A 106 -0.43 4.20 9.12
N ARG A 107 0.03 5.32 9.69
CA ARG A 107 1.45 5.60 9.89
C ARG A 107 2.10 4.63 10.87
N ALA A 108 1.45 4.35 12.00
CA ALA A 108 1.97 3.43 13.01
C ALA A 108 2.16 2.02 12.43
N VAL A 109 1.18 1.53 11.66
CA VAL A 109 1.27 0.21 10.99
C VAL A 109 2.38 0.21 9.93
N ARG A 110 2.48 1.25 9.09
CA ARG A 110 3.57 1.35 8.10
C ARG A 110 4.95 1.29 8.77
N GLN A 111 5.15 2.06 9.84
CA GLN A 111 6.39 2.05 10.61
C GLN A 111 6.68 0.68 11.25
N ALA A 112 5.65 -0.03 11.70
CA ALA A 112 5.82 -1.38 12.22
C ALA A 112 6.24 -2.37 11.11
N ILE A 113 5.67 -2.25 9.91
CA ILE A 113 6.03 -3.08 8.74
C ILE A 113 7.48 -2.84 8.32
N GLU A 114 7.96 -1.60 8.35
CA GLU A 114 9.35 -1.25 8.05
C GLU A 114 10.36 -1.89 9.04
N LEU A 115 9.91 -2.28 10.23
CA LEU A 115 10.72 -2.96 11.25
C LEU A 115 10.60 -4.49 11.21
N LEU A 116 9.68 -5.03 10.42
CA LEU A 116 9.50 -6.47 10.26
C LEU A 116 10.37 -7.02 9.12
N PRO A 117 10.80 -8.29 9.18
CA PRO A 117 11.56 -8.90 8.09
C PRO A 117 10.78 -8.90 6.79
N HIS A 118 11.40 -8.39 5.72
CA HIS A 118 10.83 -8.43 4.39
C HIS A 118 10.79 -9.85 3.83
N ARG A 119 9.76 -10.12 3.02
CA ARG A 119 9.53 -11.38 2.35
C ARG A 119 9.10 -11.13 0.92
N MET A 120 9.50 -12.06 0.06
CA MET A 120 9.00 -12.15 -1.29
C MET A 120 7.58 -12.72 -1.28
N VAL A 121 6.71 -12.15 -2.10
CA VAL A 121 5.41 -12.73 -2.41
C VAL A 121 5.61 -13.68 -3.60
N ALA A 122 5.85 -14.95 -3.32
CA ALA A 122 6.23 -15.93 -4.34
C ALA A 122 5.22 -16.04 -5.49
N GLU A 123 3.94 -15.86 -5.23
CA GLU A 123 2.88 -15.93 -6.26
C GLU A 123 2.91 -14.76 -7.25
N TRP A 124 3.57 -13.66 -6.92
CA TRP A 124 3.72 -12.50 -7.81
C TRP A 124 4.96 -12.60 -8.69
N VAL A 125 5.95 -13.40 -8.30
CA VAL A 125 7.25 -13.46 -8.97
C VAL A 125 7.39 -14.74 -9.78
N THR A 126 7.57 -14.59 -11.09
CA THR A 126 7.91 -15.69 -11.99
C THR A 126 9.36 -15.53 -12.46
N PHE A 127 10.18 -16.57 -12.29
CA PHE A 127 11.55 -16.58 -12.82
C PHE A 127 11.53 -17.10 -14.25
N THR A 128 11.94 -16.26 -15.20
CA THR A 128 12.11 -16.61 -16.61
C THR A 128 13.60 -16.68 -16.96
N PRO A 129 14.00 -17.25 -18.11
CA PRO A 129 15.38 -17.22 -18.57
C PRO A 129 15.97 -15.80 -18.69
N ASP A 130 15.12 -14.81 -18.96
CA ASP A 130 15.52 -13.41 -19.12
C ASP A 130 15.51 -12.62 -17.79
N GLY A 131 15.10 -13.26 -16.69
CA GLY A 131 15.06 -12.66 -15.36
C GLY A 131 13.70 -12.79 -14.66
N PRO A 132 13.58 -12.26 -13.43
CA PRO A 132 12.33 -12.26 -12.68
C PRO A 132 11.31 -11.30 -13.30
N VAL A 133 10.07 -11.74 -13.36
CA VAL A 133 8.91 -10.96 -13.79
C VAL A 133 7.93 -10.89 -12.62
N VAL A 134 7.50 -9.67 -12.27
CA VAL A 134 6.55 -9.45 -11.19
C VAL A 134 5.19 -9.08 -11.76
N ARG A 135 4.18 -9.88 -11.48
CA ARG A 135 2.80 -9.63 -11.86
C ARG A 135 1.93 -9.49 -10.62
N LEU A 136 1.25 -8.37 -10.50
CA LEU A 136 0.37 -8.10 -9.36
C LEU A 136 -0.87 -7.31 -9.78
N THR A 137 -1.94 -7.52 -9.03
CA THR A 137 -3.13 -6.66 -9.07
C THR A 137 -3.11 -5.81 -7.81
N ASN A 138 -2.93 -4.50 -7.97
CA ASN A 138 -2.86 -3.58 -6.84
C ASN A 138 -4.29 -3.10 -6.48
N PRO A 139 -4.86 -3.51 -5.33
CA PRO A 139 -6.08 -2.90 -4.83
C PRO A 139 -5.76 -1.54 -4.24
N VAL A 140 -6.20 -0.47 -4.90
CA VAL A 140 -6.14 0.88 -4.34
C VAL A 140 -7.54 1.26 -3.88
N ARG A 141 -7.71 1.38 -2.56
CA ARG A 141 -8.79 2.20 -2.01
C ARG A 141 -8.58 3.61 -2.55
N ALA A 142 -9.40 4.01 -3.52
CA ALA A 142 -9.44 5.40 -3.96
C ALA A 142 -9.70 6.23 -2.70
N GLN A 143 -8.83 7.19 -2.39
CA GLN A 143 -9.07 8.16 -1.32
C GLN A 143 -10.14 9.15 -1.80
N GLY A 144 -11.34 8.66 -2.06
CA GLY A 144 -12.51 9.44 -2.38
C GLY A 144 -13.30 9.71 -1.10
N ARG A 145 -13.88 10.90 -1.02
CA ARG A 145 -14.80 11.34 0.04
C ARG A 145 -16.12 10.55 0.08
N TYR A 146 -16.30 9.60 -0.84
CA TYR A 146 -17.45 8.72 -0.98
C TYR A 146 -16.93 7.29 -1.02
N GLY A 147 -17.18 6.52 0.03
CA GLY A 147 -16.90 5.09 0.04
C GLY A 147 -17.60 4.43 -1.15
N GLY A 148 -16.82 3.87 -2.09
CA GLY A 148 -17.40 3.39 -3.34
C GLY A 148 -16.39 2.78 -4.30
N ARG A 149 -15.93 1.58 -3.96
CA ARG A 149 -15.20 0.59 -4.79
C ARG A 149 -13.72 0.89 -5.07
N ASP A 150 -12.90 -0.10 -4.75
CA ASP A 150 -11.45 -0.07 -4.94
C ASP A 150 -11.11 -0.04 -6.44
N THR A 151 -10.30 0.95 -6.85
CA THR A 151 -9.67 0.95 -8.16
C THR A 151 -8.56 -0.09 -8.15
N GLN A 152 -8.65 -1.08 -9.03
CA GLN A 152 -7.64 -2.12 -9.17
C GLN A 152 -6.93 -1.95 -10.50
N VAL A 153 -5.61 -2.00 -10.48
CA VAL A 153 -4.79 -2.06 -11.70
C VAL A 153 -3.94 -3.30 -11.65
N THR A 154 -4.00 -4.09 -12.72
CA THR A 154 -3.13 -5.25 -12.90
C THR A 154 -1.96 -4.86 -13.79
N ILE A 155 -0.77 -5.07 -13.28
CA ILE A 155 0.48 -4.74 -13.96
C ILE A 155 1.41 -5.96 -13.98
N GLU A 156 2.32 -5.92 -14.94
CA GLU A 156 3.48 -6.80 -15.01
C GLU A 156 4.72 -5.94 -15.18
N VAL A 157 5.76 -6.21 -14.40
CA VAL A 157 7.00 -5.45 -14.37
C VAL A 157 8.18 -6.40 -14.44
N ALA A 158 9.11 -6.13 -15.36
CA ALA A 158 10.33 -6.89 -15.53
C ALA A 158 11.53 -5.95 -15.72
N PRO A 159 12.75 -6.36 -15.37
CA PRO A 159 13.96 -5.66 -15.78
C PRO A 159 14.09 -5.64 -17.31
N ALA A 160 14.64 -4.57 -17.86
CA ALA A 160 14.79 -4.39 -19.29
C ALA A 160 16.08 -3.62 -19.63
N PRO A 161 16.59 -3.70 -20.87
CA PRO A 161 17.72 -2.89 -21.30
C PRO A 161 17.36 -1.40 -21.45
N GLN A 162 16.08 -1.07 -21.60
CA GLN A 162 15.55 0.28 -21.74
C GLN A 162 14.15 0.39 -21.16
N CYS A 163 13.81 1.56 -20.61
CA CYS A 163 12.50 1.80 -20.03
C CYS A 163 11.42 1.77 -21.10
N THR A 164 10.42 0.93 -20.87
CA THR A 164 9.28 0.76 -21.78
C THR A 164 8.00 0.60 -20.99
N VAL A 165 6.96 1.30 -21.42
CA VAL A 165 5.60 1.16 -20.89
C VAL A 165 4.71 0.76 -22.05
N VAL A 166 3.99 -0.35 -21.90
CA VAL A 166 3.08 -0.85 -22.94
C VAL A 166 1.72 -1.17 -22.36
N MET A 167 0.70 -1.03 -23.20
CA MET A 167 -0.66 -1.42 -22.85
C MET A 167 -0.94 -2.83 -23.38
N GLY A 168 -1.27 -3.74 -22.47
CA GLY A 168 -1.69 -5.09 -22.82
C GLY A 168 -3.11 -5.10 -23.38
N ALA A 169 -3.42 -6.06 -24.24
CA ALA A 169 -4.74 -6.20 -24.85
C ALA A 169 -5.88 -6.35 -23.82
N GLY A 170 -5.58 -6.92 -22.65
CA GLY A 170 -6.54 -7.07 -21.54
C GLY A 170 -6.95 -5.73 -20.90
N PHE A 171 -6.14 -4.68 -21.01
CA PHE A 171 -6.46 -3.36 -20.47
C PHE A 171 -7.59 -2.71 -21.27
N ALA A 172 -7.46 -2.69 -22.60
CA ALA A 172 -8.50 -2.21 -23.51
C ALA A 172 -9.80 -3.03 -23.39
N ALA A 173 -9.70 -4.35 -23.20
CA ALA A 173 -10.87 -5.22 -23.01
C ALA A 173 -11.59 -4.97 -21.67
N SER A 174 -10.86 -4.63 -20.60
CA SER A 174 -11.43 -4.32 -19.29
C SER A 174 -12.23 -3.01 -19.29
N ALA A 175 -11.76 -2.02 -20.06
CA ALA A 175 -12.45 -0.76 -20.34
C ALA A 175 -13.78 -0.97 -21.09
N ALA A 176 -13.81 -1.88 -22.07
CA ALA A 176 -14.98 -2.13 -22.92
C ALA A 176 -16.16 -2.81 -22.20
N ASN A 177 -15.95 -3.38 -21.01
CA ASN A 177 -16.97 -4.14 -20.28
C ASN A 177 -17.88 -3.26 -19.39
N ARG A 178 -17.86 -1.93 -19.59
CA ARG A 178 -18.67 -0.95 -18.86
C ARG A 178 -19.34 0.03 -19.83
N LEU A 179 -20.48 0.57 -19.41
CA LEU A 179 -21.35 1.55 -20.10
C LEU A 179 -20.69 2.94 -20.31
N TYR A 180 -19.37 3.02 -20.54
CA TYR A 180 -18.70 4.30 -20.74
C TYR A 180 -18.67 4.69 -22.22
N PRO A 181 -18.88 5.98 -22.52
CA PRO A 181 -18.57 6.54 -23.83
C PRO A 181 -17.11 6.29 -24.24
N ALA A 182 -16.88 6.07 -25.54
CA ALA A 182 -15.55 5.72 -26.07
C ALA A 182 -14.47 6.79 -25.81
N ASP A 183 -14.87 8.07 -25.76
CA ASP A 183 -14.00 9.21 -25.45
C ASP A 183 -13.51 9.20 -23.99
N VAL A 184 -14.36 8.76 -23.06
CA VAL A 184 -13.99 8.59 -21.64
C VAL A 184 -12.98 7.45 -21.50
N LEU A 185 -13.15 6.36 -22.25
CA LEU A 185 -12.23 5.22 -22.26
C LEU A 185 -10.86 5.60 -22.86
N ALA A 186 -10.86 6.26 -24.01
CA ALA A 186 -9.63 6.72 -24.66
C ALA A 186 -8.83 7.69 -23.76
N ARG A 187 -9.52 8.57 -23.03
CA ARG A 187 -8.88 9.46 -22.07
C ARG A 187 -8.35 8.71 -20.85
N ALA A 188 -9.06 7.71 -20.35
CA ALA A 188 -8.58 6.87 -19.25
C ALA A 188 -7.30 6.09 -19.62
N GLU A 189 -7.21 5.58 -20.85
CA GLU A 189 -6.00 4.92 -21.37
C GLU A 189 -4.79 5.85 -21.42
N GLN A 190 -4.97 7.08 -21.95
CA GLN A 190 -3.90 8.08 -22.02
C GLN A 190 -3.43 8.49 -20.61
N VAL A 191 -4.36 8.69 -19.69
CA VAL A 191 -4.08 9.03 -18.30
C VAL A 191 -3.32 7.90 -17.60
N ALA A 192 -3.74 6.64 -17.80
CA ALA A 192 -3.06 5.48 -17.24
C ALA A 192 -1.63 5.34 -17.78
N LEU A 193 -1.41 5.55 -19.08
CA LEU A 193 -0.08 5.55 -19.69
C LEU A 193 0.82 6.64 -19.10
N ALA A 194 0.32 7.87 -18.98
CA ALA A 194 1.09 8.97 -18.39
C ALA A 194 1.47 8.69 -16.93
N ALA A 195 0.52 8.20 -16.14
CA ALA A 195 0.76 7.79 -14.74
C ALA A 195 1.77 6.62 -14.65
N ALA A 196 1.71 5.67 -15.58
CA ALA A 196 2.62 4.53 -15.63
C ALA A 196 4.06 4.95 -15.95
N HIS A 197 4.25 5.87 -16.91
CA HIS A 197 5.56 6.45 -17.20
C HIS A 197 6.15 7.16 -15.97
N LEU A 198 5.35 8.01 -15.32
CA LEU A 198 5.78 8.73 -14.12
C LEU A 198 6.11 7.78 -12.96
N ALA A 199 5.38 6.69 -12.82
CA ALA A 199 5.67 5.66 -11.83
C ALA A 199 7.00 4.93 -12.13
N VAL A 200 7.27 4.54 -13.38
CA VAL A 200 8.55 3.93 -13.76
C VAL A 200 9.71 4.88 -13.48
N GLU A 201 9.61 6.13 -13.91
CA GLU A 201 10.64 7.16 -13.70
C GLU A 201 11.00 7.35 -12.22
N ARG A 202 10.01 7.28 -11.32
CA ARG A 202 10.24 7.41 -9.86
C ARG A 202 10.95 6.22 -9.23
N HIS A 203 10.84 5.03 -9.82
CA HIS A 203 11.28 3.79 -9.17
C HIS A 203 12.39 3.04 -9.94
N GLU A 204 12.75 3.46 -11.16
CA GLU A 204 13.77 2.81 -12.00
C GLU A 204 15.17 2.81 -11.38
N ASP A 205 15.56 3.88 -10.67
CA ASP A 205 16.89 4.03 -10.06
C ASP A 205 17.25 2.89 -9.08
N ARG A 206 16.25 2.15 -8.60
CA ARG A 206 16.40 1.09 -7.62
C ARG A 206 16.85 -0.25 -8.22
N VAL A 207 16.42 -0.55 -9.44
CA VAL A 207 16.63 -1.86 -10.10
C VAL A 207 17.11 -1.75 -11.55
N GLY A 208 17.28 -0.54 -12.07
CA GLY A 208 17.61 -0.27 -13.46
C GLY A 208 16.36 -0.14 -14.35
N PRO A 209 16.54 -0.07 -15.68
CA PRO A 209 15.44 0.18 -16.60
C PRO A 209 14.38 -0.92 -16.53
N LEU A 210 13.11 -0.51 -16.64
CA LEU A 210 11.95 -1.39 -16.45
C LEU A 210 11.11 -1.54 -17.71
N HIS A 211 10.60 -2.74 -17.95
CA HIS A 211 9.47 -3.00 -18.83
C HIS A 211 8.20 -3.13 -17.99
N LEU A 212 7.28 -2.19 -18.14
CA LEU A 212 5.97 -2.19 -17.49
C LEU A 212 4.87 -2.48 -18.52
N THR A 213 4.11 -3.55 -18.29
CA THR A 213 2.89 -3.86 -19.06
C THR A 213 1.64 -3.61 -18.20
N LEU A 214 0.72 -2.78 -18.70
CA LEU A 214 -0.60 -2.58 -18.12
C LEU A 214 -1.54 -3.69 -18.61
N LEU A 215 -1.91 -4.64 -17.74
CA LEU A 215 -2.63 -5.85 -18.14
C LEU A 215 -4.15 -5.73 -18.05
N GLY A 216 -4.64 -4.89 -17.14
CA GLY A 216 -6.07 -4.78 -16.86
C GLY A 216 -6.35 -3.74 -15.80
N HIS A 217 -7.60 -3.28 -15.72
CA HIS A 217 -8.03 -2.40 -14.66
C HIS A 217 -9.50 -2.65 -14.31
N ARG A 218 -9.82 -2.50 -13.02
CA ARG A 218 -11.19 -2.40 -12.53
C ARG A 218 -11.33 -1.03 -11.89
N PRO A 219 -11.90 -0.05 -12.58
CA PRO A 219 -12.04 1.27 -12.00
C PRO A 219 -13.07 1.30 -10.86
N GLY A 220 -12.94 2.21 -9.92
CA GLY A 220 -14.02 2.58 -9.00
C GLY A 220 -15.24 3.16 -9.74
N ASP A 221 -16.21 3.70 -8.99
CA ASP A 221 -17.30 4.48 -9.59
C ASP A 221 -16.72 5.81 -10.13
N PHE A 222 -16.37 5.82 -11.42
CA PHE A 222 -15.62 6.90 -12.09
C PHE A 222 -16.33 8.26 -12.13
N SER A 223 -15.54 9.33 -11.96
CA SER A 223 -15.68 10.56 -12.76
C SER A 223 -14.42 10.77 -13.61
N ALA A 224 -14.53 11.34 -14.81
CA ALA A 224 -13.37 11.62 -15.66
C ALA A 224 -12.34 12.54 -14.97
N ASP A 225 -12.80 13.37 -14.03
CA ASP A 225 -11.97 14.31 -13.27
C ASP A 225 -11.17 13.65 -12.13
N SER A 226 -11.61 12.48 -11.64
CA SER A 226 -10.91 11.72 -10.58
C SER A 226 -9.96 10.65 -11.12
N ALA A 227 -10.13 10.23 -12.39
CA ALA A 227 -9.36 9.18 -13.03
C ALA A 227 -7.83 9.42 -12.98
N GLY A 228 -7.40 10.68 -13.16
CA GLY A 228 -5.99 11.07 -13.09
C GLY A 228 -5.36 10.71 -11.77
N ALA A 229 -5.91 11.24 -10.68
CA ALA A 229 -5.40 11.02 -9.34
C ALA A 229 -5.46 9.54 -8.95
N GLU A 230 -6.52 8.82 -9.32
CA GLU A 230 -6.64 7.39 -8.99
C GLU A 230 -5.61 6.53 -9.70
N TYR A 231 -5.37 6.75 -11.00
CA TYR A 231 -4.35 6.01 -11.73
C TYR A 231 -2.94 6.36 -11.25
N GLU A 232 -2.66 7.63 -10.99
CA GLU A 232 -1.37 8.04 -10.43
C GLU A 232 -1.09 7.33 -9.10
N ILE A 233 -2.06 7.30 -8.18
CA ILE A 233 -1.91 6.62 -6.89
C ILE A 233 -1.75 5.11 -7.11
N ALA A 234 -2.57 4.50 -7.98
CA ALA A 234 -2.58 3.06 -8.18
C ALA A 234 -1.33 2.53 -8.88
N LEU A 235 -0.85 3.24 -9.90
CA LEU A 235 0.32 2.85 -10.66
C LEU A 235 1.61 3.16 -9.89
N ASP A 236 1.71 4.31 -9.21
CA ASP A 236 2.86 4.60 -8.35
C ASP A 236 3.02 3.53 -7.26
N ALA A 237 1.92 3.20 -6.56
CA ALA A 237 1.94 2.15 -5.57
C ALA A 237 2.26 0.77 -6.17
N GLY A 238 1.64 0.43 -7.32
CA GLY A 238 1.84 -0.87 -7.96
C GLY A 238 3.28 -1.07 -8.44
N VAL A 239 3.86 -0.07 -9.13
CA VAL A 239 5.24 -0.11 -9.61
C VAL A 239 6.21 -0.17 -8.43
N ARG A 240 6.00 0.63 -7.38
CA ARG A 240 6.81 0.54 -6.14
C ARG A 240 6.79 -0.87 -5.56
N MET A 241 5.60 -1.49 -5.48
CA MET A 241 5.44 -2.86 -4.98
C MET A 241 6.19 -3.86 -5.84
N ALA A 242 6.08 -3.74 -7.17
CA ALA A 242 6.76 -4.62 -8.09
C ALA A 242 8.29 -4.48 -8.01
N VAL A 243 8.80 -3.25 -7.91
CA VAL A 243 10.23 -2.96 -7.74
C VAL A 243 10.77 -3.54 -6.43
N GLU A 244 10.06 -3.38 -5.31
CA GLU A 244 10.44 -4.01 -4.03
C GLU A 244 10.52 -5.55 -4.13
N GLN A 245 9.66 -6.18 -4.94
CA GLN A 245 9.72 -7.62 -5.20
C GLN A 245 10.86 -8.01 -6.14
N LEU A 246 11.15 -7.18 -7.16
CA LEU A 246 12.27 -7.38 -8.09
C LEU A 246 13.62 -7.29 -7.38
N GLU A 247 13.83 -6.28 -6.52
CA GLU A 247 15.04 -6.16 -5.69
C GLU A 247 15.31 -7.45 -4.92
N PHE A 248 14.26 -8.00 -4.31
CA PHE A 248 14.36 -9.23 -3.54
C PHE A 248 14.67 -10.44 -4.45
N ALA A 249 13.97 -10.57 -5.57
CA ALA A 249 14.17 -11.66 -6.52
C ALA A 249 15.59 -11.66 -7.14
N LEU A 250 16.09 -10.47 -7.51
CA LEU A 250 17.43 -10.29 -8.05
C LEU A 250 18.52 -10.59 -7.02
N SER A 251 18.34 -10.17 -5.77
CA SER A 251 19.27 -10.49 -4.68
C SER A 251 19.37 -11.99 -4.38
N ARG A 252 18.28 -12.75 -4.59
CA ARG A 252 18.26 -14.21 -4.46
C ARG A 252 18.88 -14.93 -5.65
N GLY A 253 18.65 -14.44 -6.87
CA GLY A 253 19.25 -15.00 -8.09
C GLY A 253 20.79 -14.94 -8.06
N ALA A 254 21.34 -13.79 -7.65
CA ALA A 254 22.79 -13.61 -7.50
C ALA A 254 23.43 -14.57 -6.48
N GLY A 255 22.69 -14.99 -5.45
CA GLY A 255 23.17 -15.94 -4.44
C GLY A 255 23.28 -17.40 -4.93
N HIS A 256 22.56 -17.78 -6.00
CA HIS A 256 22.60 -19.13 -6.55
C HIS A 256 23.76 -19.34 -7.55
N GLU A 257 24.14 -18.28 -8.28
CA GLU A 257 25.29 -18.32 -9.19
C GLU A 257 26.63 -18.43 -8.43
N ASP A 258 26.76 -17.73 -7.28
CA ASP A 258 28.00 -17.75 -6.49
C ASP A 258 28.24 -19.10 -5.76
N GLN A 259 27.19 -19.89 -5.52
CA GLN A 259 27.32 -21.26 -4.96
C GLN A 259 27.66 -22.30 -6.02
N SER A 260 27.19 -22.13 -7.27
CA SER A 260 27.54 -23.02 -8.39
C SER A 260 28.98 -22.80 -8.86
N ALA A 261 29.49 -21.56 -8.78
CA ALA A 261 30.88 -21.23 -9.08
C ALA A 261 31.88 -21.75 -8.03
N ARG A 262 31.47 -21.87 -6.75
CA ARG A 262 32.34 -22.40 -5.67
C ARG A 262 32.35 -23.93 -5.58
N SER A 263 31.31 -24.60 -6.07
CA SER A 263 31.27 -26.07 -6.10
C SER A 263 31.97 -26.66 -7.33
N SER A 264 32.27 -25.85 -8.34
CA SER A 264 33.04 -26.24 -9.54
C SER A 264 34.55 -26.03 -9.41
N SER A 265 35.05 -25.41 -8.34
CA SER A 265 36.49 -25.17 -8.11
C SER A 265 37.16 -26.14 -7.13
N THR A 266 36.46 -27.18 -6.65
CA THR A 266 37.03 -28.19 -5.71
C THR A 266 37.25 -29.57 -6.36
N GLN A 267 37.19 -29.67 -7.69
CA GLN A 267 37.63 -30.86 -8.43
C GLN A 267 38.67 -30.46 -9.48
N GLY A 268 39.91 -30.29 -9.01
CA GLY A 268 41.11 -30.10 -9.81
C GLY A 268 42.30 -30.73 -9.12
#